data_AF-A0A183PV20-F1
#
_entry.id   AF-A0A183PV20-F1
#
_cell.length_a   1.000
_cell.length_b   1.000
_cell.length_c   1.000
_cell.angle_alpha   90.00
_cell.angle_beta   90.00
_cell.angle_gamma   90.00
#
_symmetry.space_group_name_H-M   'P 1'
#
loop_
_entity.id
_entity.type
_entity.pdbx_description
1 polymer ?
#
loop_
_entity_poly.entity_id
_entity_poly.type
_entity_poly.pdbx_seq_one_letter_code
_entity_poly.pdbx_strand_id
1 'polypeptide(L)' 'MLYDQVTPRSNVWKANISAIQECAAKTDWFVDTSSSVEEAWFVFKGKLSLVTSPFIPYLVPRRPNNSPPWITS' A
#
# COMPACT_ATOMS: atom_id res chain seq x y z
N MET A 1 -30.28 13.58 25.53
CA MET A 1 -28.81 13.67 25.40
C MET A 1 -28.45 13.17 24.02
N LEU A 2 -28.08 14.08 23.12
CA LEU A 2 -27.65 13.76 21.77
C LEU A 2 -26.24 13.15 21.93
N TYR A 3 -26.11 11.84 21.76
CA TYR A 3 -24.78 11.25 21.68
C TYR A 3 -24.12 11.83 20.44
N ASP A 4 -23.10 12.68 20.65
CA ASP A 4 -22.19 13.06 19.59
C ASP A 4 -21.71 11.76 18.95
N GLN A 5 -22.16 11.50 17.72
CA GLN A 5 -21.55 10.49 16.87
C GLN A 5 -20.16 11.01 16.56
N VAL A 6 -19.21 10.70 17.43
CA VAL A 6 -17.80 10.90 17.17
C VAL A 6 -17.45 9.96 16.02
N THR A 7 -17.52 10.45 14.79
CA THR A 7 -17.02 9.74 13.63
C THR A 7 -15.53 9.52 13.89
N PRO A 8 -15.06 8.26 14.03
CA PRO A 8 -13.65 8.02 14.32
C PRO A 8 -12.84 8.67 13.22
N ARG A 9 -11.92 9.57 13.61
CA ARG A 9 -11.01 10.20 12.65
C ARG A 9 -10.32 9.07 11.89
N SER A 10 -10.49 9.06 10.57
CA SER A 10 -9.88 8.03 9.71
C SER A 10 -8.41 7.93 10.06
N ASN A 11 -7.99 6.78 10.57
CA ASN A 11 -6.59 6.57 10.88
C ASN A 11 -5.85 6.56 9.55
N VAL A 12 -5.14 7.65 9.26
CA VAL A 12 -4.36 7.83 8.03
C VAL A 12 -3.30 6.73 7.87
N TRP A 13 -2.97 6.03 8.96
CA TRP A 13 -2.06 4.90 9.02
C TRP A 13 -2.74 3.54 8.79
N LYS A 14 -4.06 3.49 8.65
CA LYS A 14 -4.79 2.23 8.47
C LYS A 14 -4.69 1.81 7.00
N ALA A 15 -4.18 0.60 6.78
CA ALA A 15 -4.17 0.00 5.46
C ALA A 15 -5.60 -0.19 4.93
N ASN A 16 -5.82 0.16 3.66
CA ASN A 16 -7.10 -0.11 3.00
C ASN A 16 -7.16 -1.57 2.54
N ILE A 17 -7.51 -2.47 3.48
CA ILE A 17 -7.51 -3.92 3.26
C ILE A 17 -8.41 -4.32 2.09
N SER A 18 -9.60 -3.74 1.97
CA SER A 18 -10.51 -4.07 0.86
C SER A 18 -9.94 -3.69 -0.50
N ALA A 19 -9.31 -2.51 -0.62
CA ALA A 19 -8.65 -2.11 -1.87
C ALA A 19 -7.43 -2.99 -2.19
N ILE A 20 -6.65 -3.38 -1.17
CA ILE A 20 -5.55 -4.35 -1.32
C ILE A 20 -6.08 -5.68 -1.85
N GLN A 21 -7.17 -6.20 -1.29
CA GLN A 21 -7.79 -7.45 -1.71
C GLN A 21 -8.30 -7.37 -3.15
N GLU A 22 -8.95 -6.27 -3.52
CA GLU A 22 -9.42 -6.05 -4.89
C GLU A 22 -8.26 -5.99 -5.89
N CYS A 23 -7.20 -5.24 -5.57
CA CYS A 23 -6.00 -5.19 -6.39
C CYS A 23 -5.30 -6.55 -6.49
N ALA A 24 -5.21 -7.29 -5.38
CA ALA A 24 -4.64 -8.64 -5.36
C ALA A 24 -5.42 -9.59 -6.27
N ALA A 25 -6.76 -9.52 -6.24
CA ALA A 25 -7.61 -10.37 -7.08
C ALA A 25 -7.42 -10.10 -8.59
N LYS A 26 -7.07 -8.87 -8.97
CA LYS A 26 -6.83 -8.48 -10.37
C LYS A 26 -5.37 -8.65 -10.82
N THR A 27 -4.47 -8.91 -9.88
CA THR A 27 -3.04 -9.07 -10.18
C THR A 27 -2.77 -10.48 -10.65
N ASP A 28 -2.10 -10.64 -11.77
CA ASP A 28 -1.56 -11.94 -12.17
C ASP A 28 -0.43 -12.33 -11.20
N TRP A 29 -0.61 -13.43 -10.47
CA TRP A 29 0.37 -13.97 -9.52
C TRP A 29 1.25 -15.06 -10.12
N PHE A 30 1.22 -15.26 -11.44
CA PHE A 30 2.09 -16.24 -12.08
C PHE A 30 3.56 -15.96 -11.76
N VAL A 31 4.26 -17.00 -11.32
CA VAL A 31 5.70 -17.02 -11.10
C VAL A 31 6.23 -18.21 -11.88
N ASP A 32 7.23 -17.98 -12.72
CA ASP A 32 7.82 -19.03 -13.54
C ASP A 32 8.60 -20.00 -12.66
N THR A 33 8.11 -21.23 -12.54
CA THR A 33 8.75 -22.27 -11.74
C THR A 33 10.01 -22.84 -12.38
N SER A 34 10.27 -22.53 -13.66
CA SER A 34 11.52 -22.87 -14.33
C SER A 34 12.65 -21.86 -14.06
N SER A 35 12.32 -20.71 -13.46
CA SER A 35 13.29 -19.69 -13.06
C SER A 35 14.02 -20.05 -11.76
N SER A 36 15.12 -19.34 -11.48
CA SER A 36 15.82 -19.47 -10.20
C SER A 36 14.93 -19.00 -9.04
N VAL A 37 15.19 -19.53 -7.84
CA VAL A 37 14.44 -19.15 -6.64
C VAL A 37 14.57 -17.65 -6.37
N GLU A 38 15.76 -17.09 -6.61
CA GLU A 38 16.06 -15.67 -6.42
C GLU A 38 15.25 -14.79 -7.38
N GLU A 39 15.13 -15.20 -8.64
CA GLU A 39 14.38 -14.49 -9.67
C GLU A 39 12.87 -14.58 -9.41
N ALA A 40 12.36 -15.77 -9.13
CA ALA A 40 10.98 -15.99 -8.70
C ALA A 40 10.62 -15.14 -7.47
N TRP A 41 11.51 -15.08 -6.49
CA TRP A 41 11.35 -14.27 -5.28
C TRP A 41 11.36 -12.77 -5.57
N PHE A 42 12.24 -12.31 -6.47
CA PHE A 42 12.30 -10.92 -6.88
C PHE A 42 11.00 -10.47 -7.58
N VAL A 43 10.50 -11.29 -8.50
CA VAL A 43 9.22 -11.04 -9.20
C VAL A 43 8.06 -10.99 -8.23
N PHE A 44 7.97 -11.97 -7.31
CA PHE A 44 6.95 -12.01 -6.28
C PHE A 44 6.95 -10.73 -5.43
N LYS A 45 8.11 -10.31 -4.93
CA LYS A 45 8.24 -9.07 -4.14
C LYS A 45 7.82 -7.83 -4.93
N GLY A 46 8.11 -7.78 -6.22
CA GLY A 46 7.65 -6.71 -7.11
C GLY A 46 6.13 -6.62 -7.17
N LYS A 47 5.45 -7.76 -7.40
CA LYS A 47 3.98 -7.85 -7.44
C LYS A 47 3.34 -7.54 -6.07
N LEU A 48 3.93 -8.04 -4.99
CA LEU A 48 3.50 -7.73 -3.62
C LEU A 48 3.60 -6.23 -3.32
N SER A 49 4.72 -5.61 -3.69
CA SER A 49 4.92 -4.17 -3.53
C SER A 49 3.87 -3.39 -4.34
N LEU A 50 3.64 -3.74 -5.61
CA LEU A 50 2.63 -3.11 -6.45
C LEU A 50 1.23 -3.12 -5.80
N VAL A 51 0.83 -4.24 -5.21
CA VAL A 51 -0.50 -4.42 -4.60
C VAL A 51 -0.63 -3.69 -3.26
N THR A 52 0.45 -3.59 -2.48
CA THR A 52 0.39 -3.07 -1.11
C THR A 52 0.80 -1.61 -0.97
N SER A 53 1.79 -1.17 -1.75
CA SER A 53 2.41 0.16 -1.71
C SER A 53 1.41 1.33 -1.80
N PRO A 54 0.39 1.31 -2.68
CA PRO A 54 -0.58 2.41 -2.75
C PRO A 54 -1.40 2.59 -1.47
N PHE A 55 -1.65 1.50 -0.75
CA PHE A 55 -2.65 1.39 0.33
C PHE A 55 -2.04 1.19 1.71
N ILE A 56 -0.73 0.96 1.82
CA ILE A 56 0.00 0.89 3.09
C ILE A 56 0.86 2.17 3.21
N PRO A 57 0.42 3.15 4.00
CA PRO A 57 0.99 4.51 4.03
C PRO A 57 2.49 4.59 4.35
N TYR A 58 3.05 3.61 5.06
CA TYR A 58 4.44 3.60 5.52
C TYR A 58 5.39 2.77 4.64
N LEU A 59 4.88 1.99 3.67
CA LEU A 59 5.73 1.22 2.75
C LEU A 59 6.30 2.06 1.61
N VAL A 60 5.68 3.21 1.34
CA VAL A 60 6.23 4.23 0.47
C VAL A 60 6.75 5.35 1.37
N PRO A 61 8.01 5.78 1.23
CA PRO A 61 8.47 7.06 1.75
C PRO A 61 7.73 8.18 1.03
N ARG A 62 6.45 8.38 1.36
CA ARG A 62 5.73 9.58 0.94
C ARG A 62 6.30 10.69 1.79
N ARG A 63 6.93 11.67 1.12
CA ARG A 63 7.28 12.96 1.73
C ARG A 63 6.08 13.38 2.58
N PRO A 64 6.26 13.81 3.85
CA PRO A 64 5.13 14.28 4.63
C PRO A 64 4.37 15.30 3.78
N ASN A 65 3.09 15.08 3.52
CA ASN A 65 2.21 16.07 2.86
C ASN A 65 2.14 17.40 3.66
N ASN A 66 2.77 17.41 4.84
CA ASN A 66 2.92 18.53 5.75
C ASN A 66 4.25 19.26 5.55
N SER A 67 5.02 18.94 4.50
CA SER A 67 6.23 19.69 4.16
C SER A 67 5.81 21.12 3.87
N PRO A 68 6.35 22.12 4.60
CA PRO A 68 5.96 23.50 4.37
C PRO A 68 6.24 23.91 2.92
N PRO A 69 5.39 24.77 2.32
CA PRO A 69 5.43 25.10 0.90
C PRO A 69 6.72 25.77 0.42
N TRP A 70 7.62 26.18 1.33
CA TRP A 70 8.90 26.81 1.02
C TRP A 70 10.07 25.84 0.82
N ILE A 71 9.87 24.52 0.94
CA ILE A 71 10.90 23.55 0.53
C ILE A 71 10.72 23.25 -0.97
N THR A 72 11.02 24.25 -1.79
CA THR A 72 11.23 24.11 -3.25
C THR A 72 12.56 23.40 -3.49
N SER A 73 12.52 22.36 -4.32
CA SER A 73 13.71 21.71 -4.89
C SER A 73 14.17 22.41 -6.15
#